data_AF-A0A0F6TDV7-F1
#
_entry.id   AF-A0A0F6TDV7-F1
#
_cell.length_a   1.000
_cell.length_b   1.000
_cell.length_c   1.000
_cell.angle_alpha   90.00
_cell.angle_beta   90.00
_cell.angle_gamma   90.00
#
_symmetry.space_group_name_H-M   'P 1'
#
loop_
_entity.id
_entity.type
_entity.pdbx_description
1 polymer ?
#
loop_
_entity_poly.entity_id
_entity_poly.type
_entity_poly.pdbx_seq_one_letter_code
_entity_poly.pdbx_strand_id
1 'polypeptide(L)'
;MIPMTLGHIAAVTGGEVVPAHAADKYVTAGVEFDSRRVEPDGLFVAIAGNRVDGHDFAASTPAAGTLAFKDVGAPCVVVPKTQLVDSENSYLIAGDNSGAVASVVYALGLLARYVVDELKSTGLRVIGVTGSAGKTSTKDMMASVFAAAGETIAPPGSMNNEIGHPYTALKCTRDTQFLVAEMSARGIGHVAHLAEIAPPEIAVVLNVGSAHLSEFGSREIIAQAKAELVEALPPQGVAVLNADDEYVRAMSSRTSAQVLSFSTQQDNPYGAEITAKNIVLDSRARASFTVHYGAQEAKICLQVAGLHQVSNALAAVGAGLAAGLKLENIAPALSSYQIVSAHRMDTHELSTGAIIIDDAYNANMESMTAGFHALRDMTSTGKTSWAVLGPMAEAGINEIHEHEILIDRLVDTGINHLIVVGNHDNAMAMYRQAQKLKITVHKVADATTATAILRPMMQSGDAVLVKASNSYKLWEVATQLIEADELENGTQSTTEQKVNKS
;
A
#
# COMPACT_ATOMS: atom_id res chain seq x y z
N MET A 1 -2.48 -18.69 11.05
CA MET A 1 -2.03 -18.56 12.45
C MET A 1 -1.45 -19.87 12.93
N ILE A 2 -0.64 -19.84 13.99
CA ILE A 2 -0.24 -21.06 14.68
C ILE A 2 -1.48 -21.75 15.29
N PRO A 3 -1.55 -23.10 15.32
CA PRO A 3 -2.67 -23.81 15.91
C PRO A 3 -2.86 -23.46 17.40
N MET A 4 -4.08 -23.11 17.79
CA MET A 4 -4.44 -22.75 19.16
C MET A 4 -5.84 -23.25 19.51
N THR A 5 -6.09 -23.56 20.77
CA THR A 5 -7.45 -23.86 21.24
C THR A 5 -8.23 -22.57 21.52
N LEU A 6 -9.56 -22.63 21.50
CA LEU A 6 -10.39 -21.48 21.90
C LEU A 6 -10.12 -21.06 23.34
N GLY A 7 -9.84 -22.00 24.25
CA GLY A 7 -9.44 -21.69 25.63
C GLY A 7 -8.14 -20.91 25.71
N HIS A 8 -7.16 -21.22 24.86
CA HIS A 8 -5.91 -20.46 24.82
C HIS A 8 -6.12 -19.06 24.21
N ILE A 9 -6.91 -18.95 23.14
CA ILE A 9 -7.27 -17.65 22.55
C ILE A 9 -8.00 -16.78 23.60
N ALA A 10 -8.91 -17.36 24.39
CA ALA A 10 -9.57 -16.68 25.49
C ALA A 10 -8.58 -16.18 26.55
N ALA A 11 -7.61 -17.00 26.95
CA ALA A 11 -6.57 -16.61 27.91
C ALA A 11 -5.71 -15.44 27.41
N VAL A 12 -5.32 -15.45 26.13
CA VAL A 12 -4.51 -14.38 25.51
C VAL A 12 -5.31 -13.07 25.39
N THR A 13 -6.59 -13.16 25.04
CA THR A 13 -7.43 -11.98 24.80
C THR A 13 -8.16 -11.47 26.05
N GLY A 14 -8.07 -12.21 27.17
CA GLY A 14 -8.84 -11.95 28.39
C GLY A 14 -10.33 -12.24 28.25
N GLY A 15 -10.73 -12.99 27.21
CA GLY A 15 -12.11 -13.37 26.92
C GLY A 15 -12.58 -14.64 27.62
N GLU A 16 -13.82 -15.02 27.33
CA GLU A 16 -14.46 -16.26 27.81
C GLU A 16 -14.93 -17.11 26.63
N VAL A 17 -14.74 -18.44 26.70
CA VAL A 17 -15.22 -19.35 25.65
C VAL A 17 -16.70 -19.65 25.84
N VAL A 18 -17.50 -19.45 24.79
CA VAL A 18 -18.94 -19.73 24.78
C VAL A 18 -19.27 -20.70 23.63
N PRO A 19 -19.91 -21.85 23.89
CA PRO A 19 -20.15 -22.43 25.23
C PRO A 19 -18.84 -22.97 25.84
N ALA A 20 -18.73 -22.98 27.18
CA ALA A 20 -17.48 -23.33 27.88
C ALA A 20 -16.86 -24.69 27.47
N HIS A 21 -17.66 -25.68 27.07
CA HIS A 21 -17.16 -26.99 26.62
C HIS A 21 -16.46 -26.94 25.25
N ALA A 22 -16.52 -25.82 24.53
CA ALA A 22 -15.78 -25.61 23.29
C ALA A 22 -14.32 -25.19 23.52
N ALA A 23 -13.87 -25.04 24.79
CA ALA A 23 -12.53 -24.57 25.12
C ALA A 23 -11.41 -25.41 24.48
N ASP A 24 -11.61 -26.71 24.31
CA ASP A 24 -10.63 -27.63 23.71
C ASP A 24 -10.70 -27.68 22.17
N LYS A 25 -11.63 -26.94 21.54
CA LYS A 25 -11.74 -26.88 20.07
C LYS A 25 -10.54 -26.14 19.50
N TYR A 26 -9.88 -26.75 18.52
CA TYR A 26 -8.71 -26.19 17.85
C TYR A 26 -9.12 -25.30 16.68
N VAL A 27 -8.45 -24.16 16.60
CA VAL A 27 -8.29 -23.37 15.37
C VAL A 27 -6.97 -23.79 14.74
N THR A 28 -7.02 -24.30 13.51
CA THR A 28 -5.84 -24.80 12.78
C THR A 28 -5.65 -24.11 11.44
N ALA A 29 -6.67 -23.42 10.92
CA ALA A 29 -6.59 -22.64 9.68
C ALA A 29 -6.38 -21.13 9.95
N GLY A 30 -6.59 -20.31 8.92
CA GLY A 30 -6.39 -18.87 8.97
C GLY A 30 -7.38 -18.10 9.85
N VAL A 31 -7.03 -16.85 10.13
CA VAL A 31 -7.96 -15.85 10.68
C VAL A 31 -8.62 -15.13 9.51
N GLU A 32 -9.92 -14.85 9.60
CA GLU A 32 -10.67 -14.14 8.55
C GLU A 32 -11.76 -13.24 9.15
N PHE A 33 -11.98 -12.06 8.57
CA PHE A 33 -13.03 -11.11 8.99
C PHE A 33 -14.09 -10.88 7.90
N ASP A 34 -13.86 -11.37 6.67
CA ASP A 34 -14.88 -11.49 5.63
C ASP A 34 -15.54 -12.87 5.69
N SER A 35 -16.79 -12.93 6.13
CA SER A 35 -17.54 -14.19 6.31
C SER A 35 -17.61 -15.06 5.06
N ARG A 36 -17.46 -14.47 3.86
CA ARG A 36 -17.47 -15.18 2.58
C ARG A 36 -16.18 -15.93 2.28
N ARG A 37 -15.11 -15.64 3.02
CA ARG A 37 -13.75 -16.17 2.82
C ARG A 37 -13.29 -17.09 3.95
N VAL A 38 -14.12 -17.27 4.98
CA VAL A 38 -13.79 -18.09 6.14
C VAL A 38 -13.61 -19.54 5.70
N GLU A 39 -12.46 -20.10 6.05
CA GLU A 39 -12.15 -21.50 5.80
C GLU A 39 -12.61 -22.39 6.97
N PRO A 40 -12.93 -23.67 6.70
CA PRO A 40 -13.09 -24.66 7.75
C PRO A 40 -11.89 -24.65 8.71
N ASP A 41 -12.16 -24.87 10.00
CA ASP A 41 -11.17 -24.87 11.08
C ASP A 41 -10.43 -23.53 11.33
N GLY A 42 -10.89 -22.44 10.71
CA GLY A 42 -10.38 -21.08 10.90
C GLY A 42 -10.98 -20.35 12.10
N LEU A 43 -10.48 -19.14 12.34
CA LEU A 43 -11.05 -18.18 13.31
C LEU A 43 -11.73 -17.05 12.56
N PHE A 44 -13.04 -16.90 12.75
CA PHE A 44 -13.77 -15.75 12.24
C PHE A 44 -13.68 -14.57 13.23
N VAL A 45 -13.42 -13.36 12.75
CA VAL A 45 -13.35 -12.15 13.58
C VAL A 45 -14.61 -11.31 13.32
N ALA A 46 -15.53 -11.30 14.28
CA ALA A 46 -16.82 -10.63 14.15
C ALA A 46 -16.68 -9.14 14.49
N ILE A 47 -16.47 -8.30 13.48
CA ILE A 47 -16.35 -6.85 13.62
C ILE A 47 -17.66 -6.19 13.19
N ALA A 48 -18.20 -5.30 14.02
CA ALA A 48 -19.34 -4.47 13.64
C ALA A 48 -18.90 -3.34 12.69
N GLY A 49 -19.44 -3.31 11.47
CA GLY A 49 -19.17 -2.27 10.48
C GLY A 49 -20.33 -1.29 10.32
N ASN A 50 -20.09 -0.17 9.62
CA ASN A 50 -21.11 0.87 9.41
C ASN A 50 -22.36 0.42 8.63
N ARG A 51 -22.25 -0.67 7.85
CA ARG A 51 -23.35 -1.19 7.01
C ARG A 51 -23.81 -2.59 7.40
N VAL A 52 -22.92 -3.36 8.00
CA VAL A 52 -23.06 -4.80 8.20
C VAL A 52 -22.38 -5.15 9.53
N ASP A 53 -23.06 -5.89 10.41
CA ASP A 53 -22.49 -6.39 11.66
C ASP A 53 -21.96 -7.82 11.46
N GLY A 54 -20.64 -8.02 11.60
CA GLY A 54 -20.00 -9.33 11.46
C GLY A 54 -20.58 -10.39 12.40
N HIS A 55 -21.11 -9.99 13.55
CA HIS A 55 -21.72 -10.92 14.52
C HIS A 55 -22.91 -11.68 13.93
N ASP A 56 -23.64 -11.07 13.00
CA ASP A 56 -24.83 -11.69 12.36
C ASP A 56 -24.45 -12.86 11.44
N PHE A 57 -23.18 -12.97 11.04
CA PHE A 57 -22.70 -14.01 10.13
C PHE A 57 -21.98 -15.15 10.84
N ALA A 58 -21.57 -14.97 12.09
CA ALA A 58 -20.70 -15.92 12.78
C ALA A 58 -21.27 -17.35 12.80
N ALA A 59 -22.58 -17.50 13.05
CA ALA A 59 -23.25 -18.81 13.08
C ALA A 59 -23.36 -19.50 11.70
N SER A 60 -23.21 -18.77 10.59
CA SER A 60 -23.29 -19.32 9.23
C SER A 60 -21.94 -19.59 8.59
N THR A 61 -20.83 -19.25 9.26
CA THR A 61 -19.47 -19.51 8.78
C THR A 61 -19.02 -20.94 9.11
N PRO A 62 -18.08 -21.52 8.34
CA PRO A 62 -17.49 -22.84 8.65
C PRO A 62 -16.40 -22.78 9.74
N ALA A 63 -16.27 -21.66 10.48
CA ALA A 63 -15.17 -21.44 11.41
C ALA A 63 -15.12 -22.48 12.54
N ALA A 64 -13.91 -22.80 13.00
CA ALA A 64 -13.73 -23.51 14.27
C ALA A 64 -14.21 -22.66 15.45
N GLY A 65 -13.98 -21.35 15.42
CA GLY A 65 -14.62 -20.44 16.36
C GLY A 65 -14.63 -19.00 15.89
N THR A 66 -15.26 -18.15 16.69
CA THR A 66 -15.38 -16.71 16.41
C THR A 66 -14.77 -15.88 17.53
N LEU A 67 -13.99 -14.85 17.22
CA LEU A 67 -13.63 -13.78 18.16
C LEU A 67 -14.72 -12.70 18.09
N ALA A 68 -15.45 -12.46 19.17
CA ALA A 68 -16.66 -11.62 19.17
C ALA A 68 -16.82 -10.81 20.46
N PHE A 69 -17.58 -9.72 20.41
CA PHE A 69 -17.92 -8.91 21.59
C PHE A 69 -19.10 -9.46 22.39
N LYS A 70 -19.90 -10.35 21.80
CA LYS A 70 -21.10 -10.95 22.39
C LYS A 70 -21.23 -12.40 21.95
N ASP A 71 -22.07 -13.17 22.64
CA ASP A 71 -22.47 -14.51 22.18
C ASP A 71 -23.11 -14.42 20.79
N VAL A 72 -22.69 -15.31 19.89
CA VAL A 72 -23.10 -15.37 18.49
C VAL A 72 -23.81 -16.70 18.14
N GLY A 73 -24.15 -17.53 19.13
CA GLY A 73 -24.86 -18.79 18.92
C GLY A 73 -24.01 -19.89 18.26
N ALA A 74 -22.69 -19.72 18.24
CA ALA A 74 -21.69 -20.67 17.75
C ALA A 74 -20.46 -20.62 18.66
N PRO A 75 -19.56 -21.64 18.64
CA PRO A 75 -18.33 -21.61 19.41
C PRO A 75 -17.56 -20.31 19.20
N CYS A 76 -17.35 -19.55 20.27
CA CYS A 76 -16.72 -18.24 20.21
C CYS A 76 -15.92 -17.93 21.47
N VAL A 77 -15.06 -16.91 21.36
CA VAL A 77 -14.39 -16.23 22.46
C VAL A 77 -15.05 -14.85 22.57
N VAL A 78 -15.80 -14.65 23.65
CA VAL A 78 -16.44 -13.37 23.97
C VAL A 78 -15.43 -12.51 24.71
N VAL A 79 -15.02 -11.39 24.10
CA VAL A 79 -13.97 -10.52 24.62
C VAL A 79 -14.53 -9.47 25.58
N PRO A 80 -13.76 -9.06 26.61
CA PRO A 80 -14.22 -8.08 27.57
C PRO A 80 -14.39 -6.71 26.92
N LYS A 81 -15.29 -5.90 27.49
CA LYS A 81 -15.45 -4.52 27.04
C LYS A 81 -14.20 -3.71 27.35
N THR A 82 -13.54 -3.25 26.29
CA THR A 82 -12.44 -2.30 26.34
C THR A 82 -12.94 -0.94 25.86
N GLN A 83 -12.58 0.11 26.59
CA GLN A 83 -12.49 1.45 26.03
C GLN A 83 -11.04 1.62 25.60
N LEU A 84 -10.78 1.66 24.30
CA LEU A 84 -9.44 2.04 23.83
C LEU A 84 -9.22 3.48 24.28
N VAL A 85 -8.25 3.65 25.18
CA VAL A 85 -7.84 4.96 25.71
C VAL A 85 -7.27 5.73 24.52
N ASP A 86 -7.83 6.92 24.27
CA ASP A 86 -7.71 7.74 23.06
C ASP A 86 -8.48 7.25 21.82
N SER A 87 -9.78 7.51 21.85
CA SER A 87 -10.66 7.56 20.66
C SER A 87 -10.21 8.56 19.59
N GLU A 88 -9.21 9.41 19.87
CA GLU A 88 -8.60 10.30 18.88
C GLU A 88 -7.66 9.56 17.91
N ASN A 89 -7.18 8.37 18.30
CA ASN A 89 -6.12 7.65 17.58
C ASN A 89 -6.61 6.45 16.73
N SER A 90 -7.92 6.23 16.61
CA SER A 90 -8.49 5.17 15.76
C SER A 90 -9.79 5.62 15.09
N TYR A 91 -9.76 5.70 13.75
CA TYR A 91 -10.93 6.06 12.94
C TYR A 91 -12.01 4.97 12.93
N LEU A 92 -11.65 3.70 13.17
CA LEU A 92 -12.63 2.61 13.21
C LEU A 92 -13.49 2.64 14.49
N ILE A 93 -13.01 3.32 15.54
CA ILE A 93 -13.68 3.43 16.83
C ILE A 93 -14.36 4.79 16.99
N ALA A 94 -14.10 5.74 16.08
CA ALA A 94 -14.82 7.00 16.00
C ALA A 94 -16.32 6.75 15.76
N GLY A 95 -17.12 6.82 16.83
CA GLY A 95 -18.56 6.52 16.82
C GLY A 95 -18.95 5.15 17.40
N ASP A 96 -18.00 4.33 17.87
CA ASP A 96 -18.28 3.08 18.59
C ASP A 96 -18.67 3.35 20.05
N ASN A 97 -19.89 3.88 20.25
CA ASN A 97 -20.43 4.14 21.58
C ASN A 97 -20.61 2.85 22.41
N SER A 98 -20.71 1.70 21.75
CA SER A 98 -20.91 0.42 22.40
C SER A 98 -19.62 -0.17 22.99
N GLY A 99 -18.48 0.17 22.38
CA GLY A 99 -17.17 -0.45 22.62
C GLY A 99 -16.99 -1.81 21.93
N ALA A 100 -17.94 -2.23 21.10
CA ALA A 100 -17.93 -3.56 20.48
C ALA A 100 -16.79 -3.72 19.46
N VAL A 101 -16.58 -2.71 18.61
CA VAL A 101 -15.49 -2.70 17.63
C VAL A 101 -14.16 -2.58 18.36
N ALA A 102 -14.05 -1.64 19.29
CA ALA A 102 -12.84 -1.42 20.05
C ALA A 102 -12.36 -2.69 20.77
N SER A 103 -13.29 -3.43 21.37
CA SER A 103 -12.98 -4.66 22.13
C SER A 103 -12.45 -5.78 21.22
N VAL A 104 -13.11 -6.03 20.08
CA VAL A 104 -12.69 -7.09 19.15
C VAL A 104 -11.39 -6.74 18.47
N VAL A 105 -11.19 -5.48 18.06
CA VAL A 105 -9.93 -5.00 17.46
C VAL A 105 -8.78 -5.07 18.46
N TYR A 106 -9.00 -4.67 19.71
CA TYR A 106 -7.99 -4.79 20.77
C TYR A 106 -7.61 -6.26 21.02
N ALA A 107 -8.59 -7.14 21.14
CA ALA A 107 -8.35 -8.58 21.29
C ALA A 107 -7.62 -9.19 20.09
N LEU A 108 -7.94 -8.75 18.87
CA LEU A 108 -7.23 -9.15 17.65
C LEU A 108 -5.75 -8.72 17.70
N GLY A 109 -5.48 -7.50 18.16
CA GLY A 109 -4.14 -6.98 18.41
C GLY A 109 -3.35 -7.80 19.43
N LEU A 110 -3.98 -8.14 20.58
CA LEU A 110 -3.37 -9.00 21.60
C LEU A 110 -3.03 -10.39 21.05
N LEU A 111 -3.96 -11.00 20.30
CA LEU A 111 -3.74 -12.30 19.69
C LEU A 111 -2.61 -12.27 18.66
N ALA A 112 -2.60 -11.24 17.79
CA ALA A 112 -1.51 -11.04 16.83
C ALA A 112 -0.17 -10.88 17.53
N ARG A 113 -0.13 -10.08 18.60
CA ARG A 113 1.09 -9.87 19.37
C ARG A 113 1.63 -11.17 19.98
N TYR A 114 0.76 -11.95 20.61
CA TYR A 114 1.13 -13.26 21.15
C TYR A 114 1.73 -14.17 20.08
N VAL A 115 1.08 -14.27 18.91
CA VAL A 115 1.56 -15.11 17.81
C VAL A 115 2.91 -14.62 17.28
N VAL A 116 3.10 -13.31 17.14
CA VAL A 116 4.38 -12.73 16.70
C VAL A 116 5.49 -13.05 17.70
N ASP A 117 5.27 -12.88 19.00
CA ASP A 117 6.29 -13.18 20.02
C ASP A 117 6.71 -14.65 20.00
N GLU A 118 5.74 -15.56 19.92
CA GLU A 118 6.00 -17.00 19.81
C GLU A 118 6.85 -17.30 18.55
N LEU A 119 6.49 -16.73 17.41
CA LEU A 119 7.20 -16.97 16.15
C LEU A 119 8.58 -16.33 16.10
N LYS A 120 8.76 -15.15 16.72
CA LYS A 120 10.08 -14.50 16.85
C LYS A 120 11.03 -15.35 17.68
N SER A 121 10.53 -16.05 18.71
CA SER A 121 11.34 -17.01 19.49
C SER A 121 11.89 -18.16 18.64
N THR A 122 11.24 -18.44 17.49
CA THR A 122 11.63 -19.48 16.53
C THR A 122 12.29 -18.93 15.25
N GLY A 123 12.54 -17.62 15.17
CA GLY A 123 13.32 -17.02 14.08
C GLY A 123 12.53 -16.14 13.09
N LEU A 124 11.24 -15.88 13.30
CA LEU A 124 10.51 -14.87 12.52
C LEU A 124 11.19 -13.50 12.69
N ARG A 125 11.36 -12.79 11.57
CA ARG A 125 11.83 -11.40 11.56
C ARG A 125 10.76 -10.48 11.03
N VAL A 126 10.52 -9.38 11.75
CA VAL A 126 9.50 -8.39 11.38
C VAL A 126 10.17 -7.15 10.79
N ILE A 127 9.70 -6.75 9.61
CA ILE A 127 10.13 -5.57 8.86
C ILE A 127 8.95 -4.61 8.79
N GLY A 128 9.08 -3.43 9.38
CA GLY A 128 8.09 -2.36 9.30
C GLY A 128 8.46 -1.35 8.23
N VAL A 129 7.48 -0.86 7.45
CA VAL A 129 7.69 0.22 6.48
C VAL A 129 6.62 1.31 6.61
N THR A 130 7.06 2.56 6.65
CA THR A 130 6.19 3.74 6.62
C THR A 130 6.71 4.83 5.66
N GLY A 131 5.83 5.78 5.34
CA GLY A 131 6.08 6.86 4.40
C GLY A 131 4.79 7.57 4.01
N SER A 132 4.86 8.76 3.41
CA SER A 132 3.67 9.43 2.86
C SER A 132 3.27 8.78 1.53
N ALA A 133 4.25 8.47 0.67
CA ALA A 133 4.07 7.76 -0.59
C ALA A 133 5.02 6.55 -0.72
N GLY A 134 4.70 5.60 -1.60
CA GLY A 134 5.59 4.46 -1.95
C GLY A 134 5.54 3.25 -1.00
N LYS A 135 4.79 3.30 0.10
CA LYS A 135 4.70 2.24 1.12
C LYS A 135 4.39 0.86 0.53
N THR A 136 3.25 0.71 -0.14
CA THR A 136 2.81 -0.59 -0.67
C THR A 136 3.74 -1.12 -1.76
N SER A 137 4.20 -0.26 -2.68
CA SER A 137 5.15 -0.66 -3.73
C SER A 137 6.47 -1.13 -3.12
N THR A 138 6.96 -0.43 -2.09
CA THR A 138 8.18 -0.83 -1.39
C THR A 138 7.98 -2.12 -0.60
N LYS A 139 6.84 -2.29 0.08
CA LYS A 139 6.47 -3.53 0.79
C LYS A 139 6.43 -4.72 -0.19
N ASP A 140 5.86 -4.55 -1.38
CA ASP A 140 5.82 -5.59 -2.41
C ASP A 140 7.23 -5.92 -2.95
N MET A 141 8.08 -4.91 -3.17
CA MET A 141 9.49 -5.13 -3.54
C MET A 141 10.28 -5.85 -2.45
N MET A 142 10.11 -5.46 -1.18
CA MET A 142 10.68 -6.15 -0.03
C MET A 142 10.18 -7.60 0.03
N ALA A 143 8.88 -7.83 -0.17
CA ALA A 143 8.32 -9.17 -0.20
C ALA A 143 9.00 -10.05 -1.27
N SER A 144 9.26 -9.50 -2.46
CA SER A 144 10.00 -10.21 -3.51
C SER A 144 11.44 -10.53 -3.09
N VAL A 145 12.13 -9.60 -2.42
CA VAL A 145 13.49 -9.81 -1.89
C VAL A 145 13.50 -10.90 -0.81
N PHE A 146 12.59 -10.83 0.16
CA PHE A 146 12.53 -11.77 1.28
C PHE A 146 12.02 -13.15 0.86
N ALA A 147 11.09 -13.24 -0.08
CA ALA A 147 10.60 -14.52 -0.63
C ALA A 147 11.71 -15.33 -1.32
N ALA A 148 12.76 -14.66 -1.83
CA ALA A 148 13.93 -15.34 -2.37
C ALA A 148 14.83 -15.97 -1.28
N ALA A 149 14.65 -15.58 0.00
CA ALA A 149 15.42 -16.09 1.14
C ALA A 149 14.62 -17.06 2.02
N GLY A 150 13.30 -16.91 2.10
CA GLY A 150 12.45 -17.78 2.91
C GLY A 150 10.96 -17.41 2.87
N GLU A 151 10.13 -18.21 3.53
CA GLU A 151 8.68 -17.96 3.59
C GLU A 151 8.40 -16.56 4.16
N THR A 152 7.66 -15.77 3.40
CA THR A 152 7.43 -14.36 3.67
C THR A 152 5.94 -14.05 3.62
N ILE A 153 5.44 -13.40 4.66
CA ILE A 153 4.08 -12.85 4.70
C ILE A 153 4.13 -11.35 4.41
N ALA A 154 3.50 -10.97 3.30
CA ALA A 154 3.30 -9.59 2.87
C ALA A 154 2.10 -9.54 1.91
N PRO A 155 0.87 -9.37 2.42
CA PRO A 155 -0.33 -9.51 1.60
C PRO A 155 -0.39 -8.42 0.51
N PRO A 156 -0.95 -8.72 -0.68
CA PRO A 156 -1.15 -7.72 -1.72
C PRO A 156 -2.08 -6.61 -1.24
N GLY A 157 -1.90 -5.40 -1.79
CA GLY A 157 -2.62 -4.21 -1.37
C GLY A 157 -2.15 -3.64 -0.03
N SER A 158 -3.01 -2.86 0.61
CA SER A 158 -2.70 -2.09 1.81
C SER A 158 -3.48 -2.62 3.02
N MET A 159 -2.77 -3.27 3.96
CA MET A 159 -3.30 -3.79 5.22
C MET A 159 -2.52 -3.20 6.40
N ASN A 160 -2.70 -1.89 6.61
CA ASN A 160 -1.77 -1.05 7.37
C ASN A 160 -2.43 -0.26 8.52
N ASN A 161 -3.62 -0.69 8.94
CA ASN A 161 -4.41 -0.09 10.01
C ASN A 161 -4.64 -1.09 11.16
N GLU A 162 -5.38 -0.68 12.19
CA GLU A 162 -5.64 -1.44 13.42
C GLU A 162 -6.38 -2.77 13.22
N ILE A 163 -7.00 -3.01 12.06
CA ILE A 163 -7.58 -4.32 11.69
C ILE A 163 -6.64 -5.10 10.78
N GLY A 164 -6.20 -4.47 9.68
CA GLY A 164 -5.43 -5.12 8.63
C GLY A 164 -4.05 -5.56 9.07
N HIS A 165 -3.41 -4.79 9.96
CA HIS A 165 -2.08 -5.10 10.48
C HIS A 165 -2.06 -6.37 11.35
N PRO A 166 -2.86 -6.48 12.44
CA PRO A 166 -2.90 -7.72 13.22
C PRO A 166 -3.46 -8.90 12.41
N TYR A 167 -4.43 -8.68 11.51
CA TYR A 167 -4.89 -9.71 10.57
C TYR A 167 -3.73 -10.26 9.73
N THR A 168 -2.85 -9.39 9.23
CA THR A 168 -1.68 -9.78 8.45
C THR A 168 -0.69 -10.57 9.30
N ALA A 169 -0.38 -10.10 10.51
CA ALA A 169 0.51 -10.80 11.43
C ALA A 169 0.00 -12.22 11.75
N LEU A 170 -1.31 -12.39 11.91
CA LEU A 170 -1.95 -13.69 12.18
C LEU A 170 -1.94 -14.66 10.98
N LYS A 171 -1.54 -14.22 9.80
CA LYS A 171 -1.26 -15.13 8.67
C LYS A 171 0.05 -15.87 8.82
N CYS A 172 0.97 -15.39 9.67
CA CYS A 172 2.22 -16.08 9.92
C CYS A 172 1.99 -17.47 10.53
N THR A 173 2.85 -18.40 10.14
CA THR A 173 2.90 -19.77 10.62
C THR A 173 4.29 -20.05 11.21
N ARG A 174 4.53 -21.28 11.69
CA ARG A 174 5.85 -21.68 12.18
C ARG A 174 6.93 -21.73 11.09
N ASP A 175 6.51 -21.82 9.83
CA ASP A 175 7.42 -21.87 8.69
C ASP A 175 7.78 -20.47 8.16
N THR A 176 7.00 -19.45 8.55
CA THR A 176 7.22 -18.05 8.16
C THR A 176 8.51 -17.50 8.77
N GLN A 177 9.42 -17.04 7.90
CA GLN A 177 10.69 -16.42 8.29
C GLN A 177 10.63 -14.90 8.33
N PHE A 178 9.83 -14.29 7.45
CA PHE A 178 9.74 -12.84 7.33
C PHE A 178 8.29 -12.36 7.35
N LEU A 179 8.03 -11.29 8.10
CA LEU A 179 6.80 -10.52 8.03
C LEU A 179 7.15 -9.11 7.55
N VAL A 180 6.69 -8.72 6.36
CA VAL A 180 6.84 -7.35 5.85
C VAL A 180 5.52 -6.62 6.06
N ALA A 181 5.51 -5.73 7.04
CA ALA A 181 4.31 -5.02 7.47
C ALA A 181 4.37 -3.55 7.11
N GLU A 182 3.39 -3.11 6.32
CA GLU A 182 3.15 -1.70 6.09
C GLU A 182 2.45 -1.07 7.31
N MET A 183 2.93 0.08 7.77
CA MET A 183 2.37 0.81 8.91
C MET A 183 2.05 2.25 8.51
N SER A 184 0.77 2.62 8.62
CA SER A 184 0.29 3.97 8.31
C SER A 184 -0.03 4.74 9.58
N ALA A 185 0.16 6.05 9.51
CA ALA A 185 -0.17 6.98 10.57
C ALA A 185 -1.27 7.93 10.07
N ARG A 186 -2.23 8.25 10.94
CA ARG A 186 -3.16 9.40 10.76
C ARG A 186 -3.17 10.34 11.98
N GLY A 187 -2.46 9.94 13.03
CA GLY A 187 -2.23 10.69 14.25
C GLY A 187 -0.94 10.17 14.91
N ILE A 188 -0.46 10.89 15.91
CA ILE A 188 0.64 10.46 16.78
C ILE A 188 0.15 9.27 17.62
N GLY A 189 1.01 8.28 17.84
CA GLY A 189 0.75 7.05 18.56
C GLY A 189 0.26 5.91 17.68
N HIS A 190 -0.18 6.17 16.45
CA HIS A 190 -0.72 5.13 15.58
C HIS A 190 0.35 4.14 15.13
N VAL A 191 1.52 4.64 14.73
CA VAL A 191 2.60 3.78 14.25
C VAL A 191 3.24 3.06 15.42
N ALA A 192 3.38 3.73 16.57
CA ALA A 192 3.76 3.09 17.83
C ALA A 192 2.83 1.93 18.18
N HIS A 193 1.51 2.13 18.12
CA HIS A 193 0.52 1.08 18.38
C HIS A 193 0.64 -0.11 17.42
N LEU A 194 0.81 0.14 16.12
CA LEU A 194 1.03 -0.96 15.15
C LEU A 194 2.34 -1.69 15.42
N ALA A 195 3.41 -0.97 15.78
CA ALA A 195 4.69 -1.56 16.16
C ALA A 195 4.61 -2.34 17.49
N GLU A 196 3.72 -1.97 18.42
CA GLU A 196 3.45 -2.75 19.63
C GLU A 196 2.82 -4.11 19.29
N ILE A 197 1.93 -4.17 18.28
CA ILE A 197 1.29 -5.40 17.81
C ILE A 197 2.31 -6.33 17.15
N ALA A 198 3.12 -5.82 16.22
CA ALA A 198 4.18 -6.59 15.56
C ALA A 198 5.53 -5.84 15.61
N PRO A 199 6.33 -6.04 16.68
CA PRO A 199 7.56 -5.27 16.89
C PRO A 199 8.61 -5.52 15.80
N PRO A 200 9.00 -4.47 15.06
CA PRO A 200 9.98 -4.59 14.00
C PRO A 200 11.39 -4.80 14.55
N GLU A 201 12.21 -5.52 13.80
CA GLU A 201 13.68 -5.51 13.95
C GLU A 201 14.34 -4.63 12.88
N ILE A 202 13.61 -4.37 11.80
CA ILE A 202 14.02 -3.48 10.71
C ILE A 202 12.89 -2.48 10.48
N ALA A 203 13.20 -1.19 10.55
CA ALA A 203 12.26 -0.10 10.32
C ALA A 203 12.67 0.68 9.08
N VAL A 204 11.80 0.79 8.09
CA VAL A 204 12.07 1.53 6.86
C VAL A 204 11.19 2.77 6.80
N VAL A 205 11.81 3.94 6.64
CA VAL A 205 11.09 5.21 6.46
C VAL A 205 11.43 5.81 5.10
N LEU A 206 10.40 5.98 4.27
CA LEU A 206 10.57 6.33 2.85
C LEU A 206 10.62 7.84 2.60
N ASN A 207 9.70 8.60 3.19
CA ASN A 207 9.53 10.04 2.96
C ASN A 207 8.49 10.65 3.92
N VAL A 208 8.56 11.98 4.06
CA VAL A 208 7.58 12.84 4.73
C VAL A 208 7.04 13.87 3.73
N GLY A 209 5.94 13.50 3.09
CA GLY A 209 5.14 14.35 2.20
C GLY A 209 3.92 14.98 2.89
N SER A 210 2.91 15.36 2.11
CA SER A 210 1.65 15.98 2.58
C SER A 210 0.47 15.02 2.70
N ALA A 211 0.67 13.71 2.56
CA ALA A 211 -0.38 12.72 2.84
C ALA A 211 -0.91 12.87 4.28
N HIS A 212 -2.24 12.94 4.43
CA HIS A 212 -2.95 13.21 5.69
C HIS A 212 -2.60 14.56 6.36
N LEU A 213 -2.11 15.54 5.61
CA LEU A 213 -1.72 16.84 6.18
C LEU A 213 -2.90 17.55 6.86
N SER A 214 -4.13 17.33 6.42
CA SER A 214 -5.32 17.88 7.07
C SER A 214 -5.56 17.33 8.47
N GLU A 215 -5.27 16.05 8.69
CA GLU A 215 -5.43 15.36 9.96
C GLU A 215 -4.27 15.72 10.90
N PHE A 216 -3.04 15.78 10.37
CA PHE A 216 -1.84 16.07 11.14
C PHE A 216 -1.57 17.56 11.38
N GLY A 217 -2.09 18.45 10.55
CA GLY A 217 -1.86 19.89 10.59
C GLY A 217 -0.52 20.35 10.00
N SER A 218 0.58 19.60 10.17
CA SER A 218 1.90 20.00 9.65
C SER A 218 2.80 18.82 9.26
N ARG A 219 3.81 19.07 8.41
CA ARG A 219 4.80 18.06 8.00
C ARG A 219 5.68 17.62 9.16
N GLU A 220 5.94 18.51 10.13
CA GLU A 220 6.67 18.21 11.36
C GLU A 220 5.92 17.17 12.20
N ILE A 221 4.58 17.28 12.30
CA ILE A 221 3.75 16.30 13.02
C ILE A 221 3.70 14.98 12.24
N ILE A 222 3.62 15.02 10.91
CA ILE A 222 3.74 13.81 10.07
C ILE A 222 5.09 13.12 10.32
N ALA A 223 6.19 13.88 10.35
CA ALA A 223 7.51 13.36 10.66
C ALA A 223 7.56 12.77 12.07
N GLN A 224 6.93 13.45 13.04
CA GLN A 224 6.87 12.98 14.42
C GLN A 224 6.21 11.61 14.52
N ALA A 225 5.04 11.45 13.88
CA ALA A 225 4.28 10.21 13.89
C ALA A 225 4.99 9.08 13.13
N LYS A 226 5.63 9.36 11.99
CA LYS A 226 6.38 8.32 11.25
C LYS A 226 7.63 7.84 11.98
N ALA A 227 8.29 8.72 12.73
CA ALA A 227 9.48 8.36 13.48
C ALA A 227 9.21 7.40 14.64
N GLU A 228 7.96 7.25 15.09
CA GLU A 228 7.57 6.21 16.05
C GLU A 228 8.02 4.82 15.60
N LEU A 229 8.10 4.58 14.28
CA LEU A 229 8.58 3.30 13.75
C LEU A 229 10.04 3.03 14.12
N VAL A 230 10.92 4.04 14.05
CA VAL A 230 12.34 3.87 14.39
C VAL A 230 12.58 3.91 15.89
N GLU A 231 11.69 4.57 16.64
CA GLU A 231 11.68 4.57 18.10
C GLU A 231 11.27 3.22 18.67
N ALA A 232 10.42 2.48 17.97
CA ALA A 232 10.02 1.13 18.35
C ALA A 232 11.10 0.06 18.13
N LEU A 233 12.22 0.40 17.47
CA LEU A 233 13.30 -0.55 17.24
C LEU A 233 14.02 -0.93 18.55
N PRO A 234 14.38 -2.21 18.73
CA PRO A 234 15.30 -2.60 19.78
C PRO A 234 16.74 -2.11 19.46
N PRO A 235 17.66 -2.05 20.44
CA PRO A 235 19.03 -1.57 20.21
C PRO A 235 19.82 -2.32 19.13
N GLN A 236 19.54 -3.61 18.94
CA GLN A 236 20.13 -4.45 17.89
C GLN A 236 19.41 -4.36 16.53
N GLY A 237 18.34 -3.57 16.43
CA GLY A 237 17.59 -3.36 15.21
C GLY A 237 18.33 -2.48 14.20
N VAL A 238 17.69 -2.25 13.05
CA VAL A 238 18.22 -1.38 11.99
C VAL A 238 17.15 -0.43 11.47
N ALA A 239 17.45 0.86 11.47
CA ALA A 239 16.66 1.89 10.80
C ALA A 239 17.19 2.13 9.38
N VAL A 240 16.36 1.89 8.37
CA VAL A 240 16.64 2.14 6.97
C VAL A 240 16.00 3.46 6.56
N LEU A 241 16.82 4.49 6.33
CA LEU A 241 16.35 5.88 6.21
C LEU A 241 16.67 6.48 4.83
N ASN A 242 15.66 7.13 4.21
CA ASN A 242 15.89 7.94 3.03
C ASN A 242 16.69 9.20 3.38
N ALA A 243 17.92 9.30 2.90
CA ALA A 243 18.78 10.45 3.11
C ALA A 243 18.37 11.68 2.28
N ASP A 244 17.60 11.49 1.21
CA ASP A 244 17.15 12.58 0.32
C ASP A 244 16.02 13.41 0.95
N ASP A 245 15.36 12.89 1.99
CA ASP A 245 14.30 13.58 2.73
C ASP A 245 14.85 14.10 4.07
N GLU A 246 14.78 15.41 4.28
CA GLU A 246 15.36 16.05 5.47
C GLU A 246 14.72 15.59 6.79
N TYR A 247 13.41 15.34 6.78
CA TYR A 247 12.69 14.90 7.98
C TYR A 247 13.04 13.46 8.31
N VAL A 248 13.11 12.60 7.29
CA VAL A 248 13.52 11.20 7.46
C VAL A 248 14.97 11.11 7.94
N ARG A 249 15.88 11.88 7.34
CA ARG A 249 17.29 11.93 7.75
C ARG A 249 17.44 12.35 9.22
N ALA A 250 16.62 13.29 9.69
CA ALA A 250 16.62 13.73 11.10
C ALA A 250 16.19 12.63 12.08
N MET A 251 15.44 11.60 11.64
CA MET A 251 15.00 10.49 12.49
C MET A 251 16.14 9.59 12.97
N SER A 252 17.33 9.68 12.36
CA SER A 252 18.54 9.00 12.85
C SER A 252 18.84 9.29 14.33
N SER A 253 18.48 10.49 14.81
CA SER A 253 18.64 10.90 16.21
C SER A 253 17.57 10.36 17.17
N ARG A 254 16.52 9.72 16.64
CA ARG A 254 15.38 9.18 17.41
C ARG A 254 15.49 7.69 17.69
N THR A 255 16.62 7.06 17.39
CA THR A 255 16.84 5.65 17.70
C THR A 255 18.26 5.41 18.18
N SER A 256 18.44 4.36 18.98
CA SER A 256 19.77 3.84 19.34
C SER A 256 20.20 2.66 18.46
N ALA A 257 19.30 2.20 17.59
CA ALA A 257 19.54 1.16 16.61
C ALA A 257 20.58 1.60 15.57
N GLN A 258 21.14 0.63 14.83
CA GLN A 258 21.99 0.94 13.70
C GLN A 258 21.19 1.71 12.64
N VAL A 259 21.79 2.75 12.05
CA VAL A 259 21.20 3.48 10.92
C VAL A 259 21.88 3.04 9.63
N LEU A 260 21.09 2.76 8.61
CA LEU A 260 21.53 2.48 7.24
C LEU A 260 20.75 3.42 6.30
N SER A 261 21.43 4.34 5.63
CA SER A 261 20.75 5.34 4.81
C SER A 261 20.89 5.06 3.31
N PHE A 262 19.91 5.54 2.53
CA PHE A 262 19.90 5.41 1.09
C PHE A 262 19.62 6.74 0.38
N SER A 263 20.19 6.92 -0.82
CA SER A 263 20.01 8.11 -1.63
C SER A 263 19.97 7.79 -3.13
N THR A 264 19.12 8.50 -3.85
CA THR A 264 19.03 8.48 -5.31
C THR A 264 19.82 9.62 -5.98
N GLN A 265 20.34 10.55 -5.20
CA GLN A 265 21.09 11.71 -5.70
C GLN A 265 22.50 11.29 -6.15
N GLN A 266 22.87 11.65 -7.39
CA GLN A 266 24.09 11.15 -8.05
C GLN A 266 25.38 11.57 -7.34
N ASP A 267 25.40 12.76 -6.74
CA ASP A 267 26.50 13.33 -5.98
C ASP A 267 26.55 12.88 -4.52
N ASN A 268 25.52 12.16 -4.05
CA ASN A 268 25.38 11.67 -2.68
C ASN A 268 25.75 12.74 -1.62
N PRO A 269 25.08 13.90 -1.61
CA PRO A 269 25.51 15.05 -0.81
C PRO A 269 25.41 14.80 0.70
N TYR A 270 24.66 13.76 1.10
CA TYR A 270 24.44 13.38 2.49
C TYR A 270 25.26 12.17 2.94
N GLY A 271 26.12 11.62 2.06
CA GLY A 271 27.00 10.50 2.41
C GLY A 271 26.27 9.19 2.71
N ALA A 272 25.14 8.92 2.05
CA ALA A 272 24.37 7.71 2.25
C ALA A 272 25.16 6.44 1.90
N GLU A 273 24.95 5.36 2.67
CA GLU A 273 25.66 4.09 2.49
C GLU A 273 25.19 3.32 1.25
N ILE A 274 23.91 3.48 0.89
CA ILE A 274 23.30 2.84 -0.28
C ILE A 274 22.99 3.91 -1.32
N THR A 275 23.56 3.80 -2.51
CA THR A 275 23.34 4.80 -3.58
C THR A 275 22.99 4.15 -4.91
N ALA A 276 22.19 4.84 -5.73
CA ALA A 276 21.94 4.48 -7.12
C ALA A 276 22.71 5.39 -8.08
N LYS A 277 23.52 4.79 -8.96
CA LYS A 277 24.24 5.48 -10.03
C LYS A 277 23.78 5.03 -11.40
N ASN A 278 24.05 5.87 -12.42
CA ASN A 278 23.75 5.56 -13.82
C ASN A 278 22.28 5.20 -14.03
N ILE A 279 21.38 5.98 -13.43
CA ILE A 279 19.94 5.77 -13.57
C ILE A 279 19.53 6.13 -15.00
N VAL A 280 18.96 5.16 -15.71
CA VAL A 280 18.45 5.32 -17.07
C VAL A 280 17.04 4.74 -17.13
N LEU A 281 16.13 5.46 -17.79
CA LEU A 281 14.77 5.00 -18.07
C LEU A 281 14.70 4.42 -19.48
N ASP A 282 13.99 3.30 -19.64
CA ASP A 282 13.61 2.79 -20.97
C ASP A 282 12.37 3.52 -21.52
N SER A 283 11.92 3.13 -22.72
CA SER A 283 10.74 3.73 -23.37
C SER A 283 9.41 3.50 -22.62
N ARG A 284 9.39 2.62 -21.62
CA ARG A 284 8.25 2.37 -20.73
C ARG A 284 8.49 3.01 -19.35
N ALA A 285 9.41 3.96 -19.26
CA ALA A 285 9.84 4.63 -18.03
C ALA A 285 10.26 3.66 -16.91
N ARG A 286 10.77 2.47 -17.25
CA ARG A 286 11.31 1.52 -16.27
C ARG A 286 12.78 1.81 -16.04
N ALA A 287 13.18 1.88 -14.77
CA ALA A 287 14.53 2.28 -14.41
C ALA A 287 15.52 1.11 -14.40
N SER A 288 16.70 1.34 -14.99
CA SER A 288 17.90 0.53 -14.78
C SER A 288 18.97 1.38 -14.11
N PHE A 289 19.64 0.84 -13.10
CA PHE A 289 20.67 1.55 -12.34
C PHE A 289 21.67 0.59 -11.70
N THR A 290 22.80 1.12 -11.23
CA THR A 290 23.78 0.38 -10.43
C THR A 290 23.64 0.79 -8.97
N VAL A 291 23.33 -0.16 -8.10
CA VAL A 291 23.32 0.07 -6.65
C VAL A 291 24.73 -0.15 -6.10
N HIS A 292 25.18 0.74 -5.22
CA HIS A 292 26.45 0.63 -4.52
C HIS A 292 26.22 0.53 -3.00
N TYR A 293 26.97 -0.36 -2.35
CA TYR A 293 27.02 -0.51 -0.90
C TYR A 293 28.45 -0.86 -0.45
N GLY A 294 29.16 0.09 0.15
CA GLY A 294 30.59 -0.06 0.42
C GLY A 294 31.38 -0.31 -0.85
N ALA A 295 32.12 -1.43 -0.90
CA ALA A 295 32.85 -1.87 -2.09
C ALA A 295 32.03 -2.79 -3.02
N GLN A 296 30.79 -3.12 -2.65
CA GLN A 296 29.91 -3.97 -3.45
C GLN A 296 29.08 -3.12 -4.41
N GLU A 297 28.82 -3.68 -5.59
CA GLU A 297 27.89 -3.10 -6.55
C GLU A 297 27.08 -4.19 -7.24
N ALA A 298 25.87 -3.84 -7.67
CA ALA A 298 25.02 -4.71 -8.47
C ALA A 298 24.15 -3.89 -9.41
N LYS A 299 23.85 -4.44 -10.59
CA LYS A 299 22.90 -3.83 -11.52
C LYS A 299 21.49 -4.27 -11.19
N ILE A 300 20.56 -3.31 -11.11
CA ILE A 300 19.12 -3.56 -10.96
C ILE A 300 18.40 -3.03 -12.20
N CYS A 301 17.52 -3.85 -12.78
CA CYS A 301 16.65 -3.48 -13.90
C CYS A 301 15.19 -3.69 -13.48
N LEU A 302 14.52 -2.63 -13.05
CA LEU A 302 13.13 -2.72 -12.59
C LEU A 302 12.19 -3.06 -13.74
N GLN A 303 11.17 -3.87 -13.45
CA GLN A 303 10.08 -4.16 -14.40
C GLN A 303 8.83 -3.29 -14.15
N VAL A 304 8.91 -2.38 -13.19
CA VAL A 304 7.87 -1.42 -12.86
C VAL A 304 8.26 -0.02 -13.29
N ALA A 305 7.26 0.78 -13.63
CA ALA A 305 7.45 2.10 -14.20
C ALA A 305 7.55 3.22 -13.16
N GLY A 306 8.27 4.26 -13.55
CA GLY A 306 8.40 5.52 -12.83
C GLY A 306 9.74 5.66 -12.11
N LEU A 307 10.39 6.82 -12.27
CA LEU A 307 11.68 7.12 -11.65
C LEU A 307 11.66 6.98 -10.12
N HIS A 308 10.53 7.31 -9.48
CA HIS A 308 10.34 7.21 -8.05
C HIS A 308 10.51 5.77 -7.51
N GLN A 309 10.38 4.75 -8.37
CA GLN A 309 10.59 3.36 -8.00
C GLN A 309 12.05 3.04 -7.67
N VAL A 310 13.02 3.86 -8.12
CA VAL A 310 14.43 3.69 -7.73
C VAL A 310 14.58 3.89 -6.22
N SER A 311 13.95 4.90 -5.63
CA SER A 311 13.98 5.15 -4.19
C SER A 311 13.33 4.00 -3.40
N ASN A 312 12.17 3.51 -3.85
CA ASN A 312 11.51 2.33 -3.27
C ASN A 312 12.41 1.08 -3.34
N ALA A 313 13.10 0.86 -4.46
CA ALA A 313 14.01 -0.26 -4.64
C ALA A 313 15.23 -0.15 -3.72
N LEU A 314 15.82 1.04 -3.54
CA LEU A 314 16.92 1.25 -2.58
C LEU A 314 16.48 1.00 -1.13
N ALA A 315 15.25 1.39 -0.78
CA ALA A 315 14.68 1.07 0.53
C ALA A 315 14.54 -0.45 0.75
N ALA A 316 14.11 -1.19 -0.28
CA ALA A 316 14.06 -2.66 -0.25
C ALA A 316 15.47 -3.29 -0.19
N VAL A 317 16.46 -2.72 -0.88
CA VAL A 317 17.88 -3.12 -0.75
C VAL A 317 18.34 -2.94 0.70
N GLY A 318 18.06 -1.78 1.30
CA GLY A 318 18.42 -1.50 2.68
C GLY A 318 17.80 -2.49 3.67
N ALA A 319 16.51 -2.83 3.50
CA ALA A 319 15.87 -3.84 4.32
C ALA A 319 16.48 -5.24 4.14
N GLY A 320 16.78 -5.64 2.90
CA GLY A 320 17.46 -6.93 2.64
C GLY A 320 18.86 -7.00 3.27
N LEU A 321 19.66 -5.94 3.12
CA LEU A 321 21.00 -5.84 3.72
C LEU A 321 20.94 -5.84 5.25
N ALA A 322 20.00 -5.09 5.84
CA ALA A 322 19.73 -5.09 7.28
C ALA A 322 19.28 -6.48 7.79
N ALA A 323 18.68 -7.27 6.91
CA ALA A 323 18.35 -8.66 7.18
C ALA A 323 19.53 -9.63 7.00
N GLY A 324 20.71 -9.16 6.60
CA GLY A 324 21.88 -10.00 6.33
C GLY A 324 21.82 -10.73 4.98
N LEU A 325 20.87 -10.38 4.11
CA LEU A 325 20.88 -10.86 2.73
C LEU A 325 22.01 -10.19 1.95
N LYS A 326 22.60 -10.93 1.02
CA LYS A 326 23.68 -10.41 0.19
C LYS A 326 23.13 -9.63 -0.99
N LEU A 327 23.82 -8.56 -1.39
CA LEU A 327 23.44 -7.74 -2.55
C LEU A 327 23.28 -8.57 -3.85
N GLU A 328 24.11 -9.60 -4.01
CA GLU A 328 24.08 -10.56 -5.13
C GLU A 328 22.75 -11.33 -5.23
N ASN A 329 22.02 -11.50 -4.13
CA ASN A 329 20.70 -12.16 -4.09
C ASN A 329 19.56 -11.14 -4.17
N ILE A 330 19.75 -9.95 -3.60
CA ILE A 330 18.74 -8.88 -3.59
C ILE A 330 18.49 -8.34 -5.01
N ALA A 331 19.57 -8.06 -5.76
CA ALA A 331 19.46 -7.40 -7.06
C ALA A 331 18.68 -8.21 -8.11
N PRO A 332 18.88 -9.54 -8.26
CA PRO A 332 18.06 -10.37 -9.14
C PRO A 332 16.59 -10.41 -8.72
N ALA A 333 16.29 -10.51 -7.42
CA ALA A 333 14.92 -10.53 -6.91
C ALA A 333 14.18 -9.24 -7.32
N LEU A 334 14.78 -8.07 -7.07
CA LEU A 334 14.23 -6.78 -7.50
C LEU A 334 14.14 -6.64 -9.02
N SER A 335 15.09 -7.20 -9.78
CA SER A 335 15.05 -7.14 -11.24
C SER A 335 13.99 -8.06 -11.85
N SER A 336 13.50 -9.04 -11.09
CA SER A 336 12.42 -9.96 -11.48
C SER A 336 11.04 -9.53 -10.96
N TYR A 337 11.00 -8.59 -10.02
CA TYR A 337 9.77 -8.11 -9.39
C TYR A 337 8.79 -7.55 -10.43
N GLN A 338 7.55 -8.06 -10.38
CA GLN A 338 6.40 -7.57 -11.14
C GLN A 338 5.38 -6.96 -10.19
N ILE A 339 4.50 -6.11 -10.71
CA ILE A 339 3.41 -5.54 -9.91
C ILE A 339 2.54 -6.67 -9.35
N VAL A 340 2.33 -6.63 -8.02
CA VAL A 340 1.45 -7.58 -7.30
C VAL A 340 0.20 -6.86 -6.78
N SER A 341 0.35 -5.61 -6.33
CA SER A 341 -0.78 -4.76 -5.94
C SER A 341 -1.31 -3.99 -7.14
N ALA A 342 -2.52 -4.32 -7.59
CA ALA A 342 -3.19 -3.68 -8.72
C ALA A 342 -3.36 -2.15 -8.57
N HIS A 343 -3.50 -1.47 -9.71
CA HIS A 343 -3.78 -0.03 -9.82
C HIS A 343 -2.69 0.87 -9.21
N ARG A 344 -1.43 0.43 -9.25
CA ARG A 344 -0.26 1.15 -8.72
C ARG A 344 0.84 1.22 -9.78
N MET A 345 0.76 2.25 -10.64
CA MET A 345 1.61 2.37 -11.83
C MET A 345 1.54 1.12 -12.71
N ASP A 346 0.35 0.52 -12.84
CA ASP A 346 0.11 -0.66 -13.64
C ASP A 346 -0.04 -0.27 -15.11
N THR A 347 0.90 -0.72 -15.95
CA THR A 347 1.05 -0.24 -17.32
C THR A 347 0.64 -1.27 -18.34
N HIS A 348 -0.25 -0.89 -19.25
CA HIS A 348 -0.76 -1.75 -20.32
C HIS A 348 -0.53 -1.08 -21.66
N GLU A 349 0.06 -1.81 -22.61
CA GLU A 349 0.21 -1.33 -23.99
C GLU A 349 -0.95 -1.90 -24.81
N LEU A 350 -1.77 -1.02 -25.38
CA LEU A 350 -2.86 -1.41 -26.27
C LEU A 350 -2.31 -1.84 -27.63
N SER A 351 -3.10 -2.58 -28.41
CA SER A 351 -2.72 -3.00 -29.77
C SER A 351 -2.43 -1.84 -30.74
N THR A 352 -2.98 -0.66 -30.45
CA THR A 352 -2.68 0.59 -31.17
C THR A 352 -1.28 1.14 -30.88
N GLY A 353 -0.59 0.63 -29.86
CA GLY A 353 0.68 1.16 -29.35
C GLY A 353 0.53 2.35 -28.39
N ALA A 354 -0.69 2.65 -27.93
CA ALA A 354 -0.92 3.59 -26.84
C ALA A 354 -0.68 2.92 -25.48
N ILE A 355 -0.20 3.67 -24.50
CA ILE A 355 0.09 3.17 -23.15
C ILE A 355 -0.96 3.66 -22.16
N ILE A 356 -1.56 2.73 -21.42
CA ILE A 356 -2.43 3.02 -20.27
C ILE A 356 -1.61 2.86 -18.99
N ILE A 357 -1.67 3.84 -18.11
CA ILE A 357 -1.06 3.85 -16.79
C ILE A 357 -2.18 3.90 -15.76
N ASP A 358 -2.54 2.75 -15.21
CA ASP A 358 -3.49 2.64 -14.11
C ASP A 358 -2.77 2.82 -12.76
N ASP A 359 -2.94 4.01 -12.20
CA ASP A 359 -2.41 4.38 -10.89
C ASP A 359 -3.53 4.86 -9.95
N ALA A 360 -4.73 4.32 -10.13
CA ALA A 360 -5.97 4.75 -9.47
C ALA A 360 -6.28 4.02 -8.16
N TYR A 361 -5.31 3.39 -7.51
CA TYR A 361 -5.53 2.80 -6.18
C TYR A 361 -5.73 3.87 -5.10
N ASN A 362 -4.83 4.85 -5.00
CA ASN A 362 -4.93 5.96 -4.07
C ASN A 362 -4.25 7.21 -4.63
N ALA A 363 -4.59 8.39 -4.09
CA ALA A 363 -4.05 9.65 -4.54
C ALA A 363 -3.76 10.63 -3.41
N ASN A 364 -2.55 11.20 -3.46
CA ASN A 364 -2.09 12.36 -2.71
C ASN A 364 -1.14 13.17 -3.60
N MET A 365 -0.72 14.35 -3.14
CA MET A 365 0.07 15.28 -3.94
C MET A 365 1.37 14.67 -4.49
N GLU A 366 2.12 13.93 -3.68
CA GLU A 366 3.38 13.31 -4.10
C GLU A 366 3.17 12.20 -5.12
N SER A 367 2.21 11.31 -4.88
CA SER A 367 1.92 10.20 -5.81
C SER A 367 1.35 10.70 -7.13
N MET A 368 0.50 11.75 -7.11
CA MET A 368 0.00 12.39 -8.32
C MET A 368 1.13 13.00 -9.14
N THR A 369 2.02 13.76 -8.49
CA THR A 369 3.19 14.37 -9.15
C THR A 369 4.09 13.29 -9.77
N ALA A 370 4.32 12.18 -9.06
CA ALA A 370 5.08 11.05 -9.57
C ALA A 370 4.41 10.40 -10.79
N GLY A 371 3.08 10.28 -10.79
CA GLY A 371 2.29 9.82 -11.94
C GLY A 371 2.43 10.75 -13.15
N PHE A 372 2.44 12.07 -12.95
CA PHE A 372 2.64 13.04 -14.04
C PHE A 372 4.02 12.92 -14.69
N HIS A 373 5.06 12.73 -13.88
CA HIS A 373 6.41 12.48 -14.42
C HIS A 373 6.47 11.18 -15.21
N ALA A 374 5.86 10.09 -14.71
CA ALA A 374 5.83 8.83 -15.43
C ALA A 374 5.04 8.93 -16.75
N LEU A 375 3.91 9.65 -16.74
CA LEU A 375 3.13 9.93 -17.95
C LEU A 375 3.96 10.69 -18.99
N ARG A 376 4.67 11.75 -18.58
CA ARG A 376 5.61 12.48 -19.46
C ARG A 376 6.68 11.54 -20.02
N ASP A 377 7.32 10.74 -19.16
CA ASP A 377 8.45 9.90 -19.54
C ASP A 377 8.05 8.73 -20.47
N MET A 378 6.80 8.29 -20.42
CA MET A 378 6.24 7.28 -21.34
C MET A 378 5.66 7.84 -22.63
N THR A 379 5.34 9.13 -22.67
CA THR A 379 4.76 9.73 -23.86
C THR A 379 5.84 9.83 -24.94
N SER A 380 5.59 9.21 -26.09
CA SER A 380 6.54 9.26 -27.21
C SER A 380 6.75 10.70 -27.68
N THR A 381 7.94 11.01 -28.19
CA THR A 381 8.26 12.36 -28.67
C THR A 381 7.26 12.81 -29.74
N GLY A 382 6.60 13.96 -29.52
CA GLY A 382 5.58 14.50 -30.42
C GLY A 382 4.21 13.84 -30.33
N LYS A 383 3.96 12.99 -29.32
CA LYS A 383 2.67 12.36 -29.04
C LYS A 383 1.96 13.01 -27.86
N THR A 384 0.73 12.57 -27.62
CA THR A 384 -0.19 13.18 -26.67
C THR A 384 -0.15 12.46 -25.33
N SER A 385 -0.03 13.23 -24.25
CA SER A 385 -0.16 12.74 -22.88
C SER A 385 -1.54 13.14 -22.32
N TRP A 386 -2.34 12.16 -21.89
CA TRP A 386 -3.66 12.37 -21.31
C TRP A 386 -3.65 12.08 -19.82
N ALA A 387 -3.97 13.07 -18.99
CA ALA A 387 -4.24 12.85 -17.57
C ALA A 387 -5.75 12.69 -17.35
N VAL A 388 -6.18 11.61 -16.70
CA VAL A 388 -7.57 11.33 -16.31
C VAL A 388 -7.62 11.31 -14.80
N LEU A 389 -8.11 12.39 -14.21
CA LEU A 389 -7.99 12.67 -12.79
C LEU A 389 -9.34 12.70 -12.08
N GLY A 390 -9.37 12.07 -10.92
CA GLY A 390 -10.42 12.22 -9.91
C GLY A 390 -9.83 12.72 -8.59
N PRO A 391 -10.64 12.82 -7.53
CA PRO A 391 -10.21 13.49 -6.30
C PRO A 391 -9.15 12.77 -5.48
N MET A 392 -8.41 13.59 -4.73
CA MET A 392 -7.56 13.22 -3.59
C MET A 392 -8.38 13.33 -2.29
N ALA A 393 -8.83 12.19 -1.75
CA ALA A 393 -9.68 12.12 -0.56
C ALA A 393 -8.94 12.52 0.74
N GLU A 394 -7.61 12.57 0.72
CA GLU A 394 -6.74 12.87 1.86
C GLU A 394 -6.37 14.38 1.99
N ALA A 395 -7.01 15.26 1.22
CA ALA A 395 -6.66 16.70 1.19
C ALA A 395 -7.44 17.58 2.19
N GLY A 396 -8.45 17.02 2.86
CA GLY A 396 -9.19 17.61 3.99
C GLY A 396 -9.66 19.06 3.85
N ILE A 397 -9.40 19.93 4.84
CA ILE A 397 -10.06 21.25 4.97
C ILE A 397 -9.77 22.18 3.77
N ASN A 398 -8.60 22.03 3.12
CA ASN A 398 -8.19 22.82 1.96
C ASN A 398 -8.30 22.05 0.65
N GLU A 399 -9.17 21.03 0.59
CA GLU A 399 -9.26 20.11 -0.55
C GLU A 399 -9.38 20.84 -1.91
N ILE A 400 -10.21 21.89 -2.01
CA ILE A 400 -10.35 22.68 -3.24
C ILE A 400 -9.01 23.28 -3.69
N HIS A 401 -8.28 23.90 -2.77
CA HIS A 401 -7.03 24.58 -3.09
C HIS A 401 -5.92 23.59 -3.46
N GLU A 402 -5.82 22.46 -2.77
CA GLU A 402 -4.88 21.38 -3.10
C GLU A 402 -5.12 20.83 -4.51
N HIS A 403 -6.38 20.74 -4.94
CA HIS A 403 -6.72 20.34 -6.31
C HIS A 403 -6.38 21.41 -7.35
N GLU A 404 -6.38 22.70 -7.00
CA GLU A 404 -5.86 23.75 -7.89
C GLU A 404 -4.33 23.64 -8.03
N ILE A 405 -3.61 23.50 -6.91
CA ILE A 405 -2.15 23.31 -6.89
C ILE A 405 -1.75 22.06 -7.68
N LEU A 406 -2.54 20.98 -7.58
CA LEU A 406 -2.31 19.77 -8.35
C LEU A 406 -2.26 20.04 -9.86
N ILE A 407 -3.17 20.88 -10.37
CA ILE A 407 -3.19 21.22 -11.80
C ILE A 407 -2.06 22.18 -12.17
N ASP A 408 -1.62 23.05 -11.26
CA ASP A 408 -0.41 23.86 -11.49
C ASP A 408 0.81 22.96 -11.75
N ARG A 409 0.98 21.88 -10.96
CA ARG A 409 2.07 20.90 -11.15
C ARG A 409 1.98 20.12 -12.45
N LEU A 410 0.78 19.97 -13.02
CA LEU A 410 0.59 19.29 -14.30
C LEU A 410 1.30 20.06 -15.43
N VAL A 411 1.31 21.39 -15.38
CA VAL A 411 1.93 22.25 -16.40
C VAL A 411 3.44 22.01 -16.49
N ASP A 412 4.11 21.85 -15.36
CA ASP A 412 5.57 21.64 -15.28
C ASP A 412 6.03 20.33 -15.94
N THR A 413 5.09 19.43 -16.25
CA THR A 413 5.37 18.15 -16.89
C THR A 413 5.13 18.15 -18.41
N GLY A 414 4.61 19.26 -18.97
CA GLY A 414 4.29 19.36 -20.40
C GLY A 414 2.98 18.67 -20.80
N ILE A 415 2.22 18.16 -19.84
CA ILE A 415 0.91 17.52 -20.08
C ILE A 415 -0.12 18.61 -20.38
N ASN A 416 -0.76 18.50 -21.55
CA ASN A 416 -1.69 19.50 -22.08
C ASN A 416 -3.11 18.97 -22.35
N HIS A 417 -3.39 17.69 -22.09
CA HIS A 417 -4.74 17.11 -22.15
C HIS A 417 -5.15 16.55 -20.79
N LEU A 418 -6.29 17.02 -20.29
CA LEU A 418 -6.84 16.64 -19.00
C LEU A 418 -8.31 16.23 -19.13
N ILE A 419 -8.68 15.12 -18.52
CA ILE A 419 -10.06 14.75 -18.25
C ILE A 419 -10.25 14.72 -16.75
N VAL A 420 -11.15 15.58 -16.26
CA VAL A 420 -11.55 15.60 -14.85
C VAL A 420 -12.86 14.83 -14.70
N VAL A 421 -12.85 13.81 -13.86
CA VAL A 421 -14.00 12.93 -13.62
C VAL A 421 -14.67 13.28 -12.30
N GLY A 422 -15.96 13.59 -12.37
CA GLY A 422 -16.81 13.85 -11.20
C GLY A 422 -17.56 15.19 -11.25
N ASN A 423 -18.59 15.28 -10.39
CA ASN A 423 -19.47 16.45 -10.28
C ASN A 423 -19.29 17.25 -8.97
N HIS A 424 -18.31 16.90 -8.14
CA HIS A 424 -18.01 17.58 -6.88
C HIS A 424 -17.16 18.85 -7.09
N ASP A 425 -17.05 19.67 -6.04
CA ASP A 425 -16.34 20.94 -6.10
C ASP A 425 -14.86 20.80 -6.47
N ASN A 426 -14.21 19.71 -6.05
CA ASN A 426 -12.81 19.45 -6.39
C ASN A 426 -12.61 19.22 -7.91
N ALA A 427 -13.58 18.60 -8.59
CA ALA A 427 -13.54 18.44 -10.04
C ALA A 427 -13.74 19.79 -10.73
N MET A 428 -14.62 20.62 -10.19
CA MET A 428 -14.80 21.98 -10.69
C MET A 428 -13.57 22.86 -10.48
N ALA A 429 -12.86 22.70 -9.36
CA ALA A 429 -11.61 23.40 -9.06
C ALA A 429 -10.52 23.04 -10.08
N MET A 430 -10.26 21.74 -10.26
CA MET A 430 -9.31 21.25 -11.27
C MET A 430 -9.67 21.75 -12.67
N TYR A 431 -10.94 21.62 -13.06
CA TYR A 431 -11.42 22.06 -14.38
C TYR A 431 -11.17 23.56 -14.61
N ARG A 432 -11.56 24.42 -13.65
CA ARG A 432 -11.37 25.87 -13.75
C ARG A 432 -9.88 26.24 -13.79
N GLN A 433 -9.06 25.58 -12.98
CA GLN A 433 -7.62 25.85 -12.96
C GLN A 433 -6.96 25.46 -14.29
N ALA A 434 -7.32 24.30 -14.85
CA ALA A 434 -6.84 23.85 -16.15
C ALA A 434 -7.22 24.83 -17.28
N GLN A 435 -8.45 25.38 -17.26
CA GLN A 435 -8.85 26.42 -18.21
C GLN A 435 -8.00 27.68 -18.11
N LYS A 436 -7.68 28.16 -16.90
CA LYS A 436 -6.80 29.33 -16.70
C LYS A 436 -5.40 29.09 -17.27
N LEU A 437 -4.90 27.86 -17.11
CA LEU A 437 -3.59 27.43 -17.58
C LEU A 437 -3.56 27.03 -19.06
N LYS A 438 -4.69 27.15 -19.77
CA LYS A 438 -4.85 26.80 -21.20
C LYS A 438 -4.54 25.33 -21.51
N ILE A 439 -4.77 24.45 -20.55
CA ILE A 439 -4.77 23.00 -20.75
C ILE A 439 -6.07 22.62 -21.47
N THR A 440 -5.99 21.76 -22.48
CA THR A 440 -7.18 21.18 -23.11
C THR A 440 -7.87 20.29 -22.10
N VAL A 441 -9.02 20.74 -21.58
CA VAL A 441 -9.69 20.06 -20.47
C VAL A 441 -11.12 19.67 -20.79
N HIS A 442 -11.49 18.44 -20.43
CA HIS A 442 -12.87 17.95 -20.41
C HIS A 442 -13.28 17.66 -18.97
N LYS A 443 -14.51 18.02 -18.58
CA LYS A 443 -15.11 17.58 -17.33
C LYS A 443 -16.25 16.62 -17.63
N VAL A 444 -16.23 15.44 -17.02
CA VAL A 444 -17.20 14.38 -17.26
C VAL A 444 -17.77 13.86 -15.95
N ALA A 445 -18.95 13.23 -16.01
CA ALA A 445 -19.63 12.75 -14.81
C ALA A 445 -19.00 11.49 -14.22
N ASP A 446 -18.50 10.58 -15.08
CA ASP A 446 -18.11 9.23 -14.71
C ASP A 446 -17.02 8.65 -15.63
N ALA A 447 -16.51 7.47 -15.25
CA ALA A 447 -15.49 6.73 -15.99
C ALA A 447 -15.95 6.37 -17.41
N THR A 448 -17.20 5.94 -17.59
CA THR A 448 -17.77 5.57 -18.89
C THR A 448 -17.72 6.73 -19.88
N THR A 449 -18.08 7.94 -19.44
CA THR A 449 -18.03 9.14 -20.28
C THR A 449 -16.58 9.55 -20.58
N ALA A 450 -15.66 9.39 -19.62
CA ALA A 450 -14.23 9.62 -19.86
C ALA A 450 -13.69 8.69 -20.96
N THR A 451 -13.97 7.39 -20.86
CA THR A 451 -13.58 6.37 -21.85
C THR A 451 -14.12 6.70 -23.25
N ALA A 452 -15.39 7.10 -23.34
CA ALA A 452 -16.03 7.43 -24.61
C ALA A 452 -15.39 8.64 -25.32
N ILE A 453 -14.81 9.57 -24.57
CA ILE A 453 -14.04 10.71 -25.13
C ILE A 453 -12.64 10.28 -25.53
N LEU A 454 -11.93 9.52 -24.68
CA LEU A 454 -10.54 9.14 -24.89
C LEU A 454 -10.37 8.24 -26.11
N ARG A 455 -11.16 7.18 -26.21
CA ARG A 455 -10.99 6.12 -27.20
C ARG A 455 -10.86 6.62 -28.64
N PRO A 456 -11.72 7.50 -29.18
CA PRO A 456 -11.57 8.01 -30.55
C PRO A 456 -10.43 9.03 -30.72
N MET A 457 -9.90 9.59 -29.64
CA MET A 457 -8.85 10.62 -29.68
C MET A 457 -7.44 10.05 -29.51
N MET A 458 -7.31 8.88 -28.88
CA MET A 458 -6.03 8.22 -28.65
C MET A 458 -5.39 7.74 -29.95
N GLN A 459 -4.08 7.94 -30.05
CA GLN A 459 -3.26 7.50 -31.16
C GLN A 459 -2.09 6.63 -30.70
N SER A 460 -1.47 5.93 -31.64
CA SER A 460 -0.24 5.17 -31.40
C SER A 460 0.85 6.07 -30.82
N GLY A 461 1.47 5.62 -29.71
CA GLY A 461 2.50 6.35 -28.97
C GLY A 461 1.99 7.40 -27.98
N ASP A 462 0.68 7.61 -27.89
CA ASP A 462 0.07 8.37 -26.80
C ASP A 462 0.18 7.60 -25.48
N ALA A 463 0.09 8.32 -24.35
CA ALA A 463 0.00 7.72 -23.03
C ALA A 463 -1.17 8.32 -22.23
N VAL A 464 -1.82 7.50 -21.40
CA VAL A 464 -2.99 7.87 -20.59
C VAL A 464 -2.73 7.50 -19.14
N LEU A 465 -2.69 8.49 -18.24
CA LEU A 465 -2.67 8.26 -16.81
C LEU A 465 -4.08 8.29 -16.24
N VAL A 466 -4.46 7.25 -15.50
CA VAL A 466 -5.71 7.20 -14.75
C VAL A 466 -5.40 7.22 -13.27
N LYS A 467 -5.85 8.26 -12.55
CA LYS A 467 -5.48 8.43 -11.14
C LYS A 467 -6.53 9.15 -10.29
N ALA A 468 -6.90 8.53 -9.18
CA ALA A 468 -7.78 9.09 -8.14
C ALA A 468 -7.60 8.31 -6.83
N SER A 469 -8.29 8.76 -5.78
CA SER A 469 -8.42 7.99 -4.53
C SER A 469 -9.29 6.75 -4.72
N ASN A 470 -9.04 5.71 -3.91
CA ASN A 470 -9.66 4.39 -4.05
C ASN A 470 -11.20 4.44 -4.13
N SER A 471 -11.82 5.31 -3.33
CA SER A 471 -13.27 5.44 -3.21
C SER A 471 -13.96 5.84 -4.51
N TYR A 472 -13.23 6.44 -5.46
CA TYR A 472 -13.76 6.87 -6.76
C TYR A 472 -13.66 5.81 -7.85
N LYS A 473 -12.92 4.72 -7.60
CA LYS A 473 -12.79 3.59 -8.52
C LYS A 473 -12.40 3.96 -9.95
N LEU A 474 -11.56 4.99 -10.09
CA LEU A 474 -11.26 5.54 -11.41
C LEU A 474 -10.51 4.56 -12.32
N TRP A 475 -9.92 3.50 -11.76
CA TRP A 475 -9.37 2.38 -12.53
C TRP A 475 -10.35 1.79 -13.55
N GLU A 476 -11.67 1.97 -13.35
CA GLU A 476 -12.69 1.58 -14.33
C GLU A 476 -12.44 2.19 -15.73
N VAL A 477 -11.83 3.38 -15.83
CA VAL A 477 -11.41 3.93 -17.13
C VAL A 477 -10.35 3.06 -17.78
N ALA A 478 -9.31 2.68 -17.03
CA ALA A 478 -8.25 1.81 -17.53
C ALA A 478 -8.80 0.44 -17.92
N THR A 479 -9.62 -0.18 -17.06
CA THR A 479 -10.29 -1.46 -17.34
C THR A 479 -11.10 -1.41 -18.63
N GLN A 480 -11.96 -0.40 -18.81
CA GLN A 480 -12.79 -0.28 -20.01
C GLN A 480 -11.97 -0.07 -21.28
N LEU A 481 -10.85 0.68 -21.21
CA LEU A 481 -9.96 0.88 -22.36
C LEU A 481 -9.24 -0.42 -22.75
N ILE A 482 -8.77 -1.19 -21.77
CA ILE A 482 -8.09 -2.47 -21.99
C ILE A 482 -9.06 -3.52 -22.54
N GLU A 483 -10.22 -3.70 -21.91
CA GLU A 483 -11.24 -4.67 -22.37
C GLU A 483 -11.74 -4.34 -23.78
N ALA A 484 -11.89 -3.05 -24.11
CA ALA A 484 -12.29 -2.62 -25.44
C ALA A 484 -11.25 -2.99 -26.52
N ASP A 485 -9.95 -2.83 -26.23
CA ASP A 485 -8.86 -3.21 -27.14
C ASP A 485 -8.83 -4.73 -27.35
N GLU A 486 -8.98 -5.52 -26.30
CA GLU A 486 -9.04 -6.99 -26.38
C GLU A 486 -10.21 -7.48 -27.25
N LEU A 487 -11.39 -6.87 -27.12
CA LEU A 487 -12.58 -7.21 -27.91
C LEU A 487 -12.41 -6.87 -29.40
N GLU A 488 -11.79 -5.74 -29.73
CA GLU A 488 -11.50 -5.35 -31.11
C GLU A 488 -10.51 -6.32 -31.77
N ASN A 489 -9.46 -6.72 -31.05
CA ASN A 489 -8.47 -7.68 -31.54
C ASN A 489 -9.04 -9.10 -31.68
N GLY A 490 -9.84 -9.55 -30.72
CA GLY A 490 -10.52 -10.85 -30.78
C GLY A 490 -11.45 -10.97 -31.98
N THR A 491 -12.15 -9.89 -32.33
CA THR A 491 -13.07 -9.81 -33.47
C THR A 491 -12.32 -9.77 -34.82
N GLN A 492 -11.15 -9.11 -34.87
CA GLN A 492 -10.30 -9.10 -36.06
C GLN A 492 -9.70 -10.49 -36.35
N SER A 493 -9.21 -11.21 -35.34
CA SER A 493 -8.64 -12.57 -35.52
C SER A 493 -9.67 -13.60 -36.04
N THR A 494 -10.94 -13.48 -35.63
CA THR A 494 -12.03 -14.35 -36.09
C THR A 494 -12.53 -13.99 -37.48
N THR A 495 -12.34 -12.74 -37.91
CA THR A 495 -12.68 -12.28 -39.26
C THR A 495 -11.59 -12.70 -40.26
N GLU A 496 -10.31 -12.57 -39.91
CA GLU A 496 -9.19 -13.05 -40.74
C GLU A 496 -9.19 -14.58 -40.93
N GLN A 497 -9.58 -15.35 -39.91
CA GLN A 497 -9.73 -16.80 -40.03
C GLN A 497 -10.88 -17.24 -40.95
N LYS A 498 -11.91 -16.39 -41.16
CA LYS A 498 -12.99 -16.65 -42.11
C LYS A 498 -12.62 -16.28 -43.54
N VAL A 499 -11.84 -15.22 -43.74
CA VAL A 499 -11.38 -14.77 -45.07
C VAL A 499 -10.32 -15.71 -45.66
N ASN A 500 -9.49 -16.34 -44.83
CA ASN A 500 -8.51 -17.36 -45.29
C ASN A 500 -9.11 -18.77 -45.50
N LYS A 501 -10.42 -18.95 -45.29
CA LYS A 501 -11.15 -20.22 -45.52
C LYS A 501 -12.22 -20.13 -46.61
N SER A 502 -12.33 -18.99 -47.27
CA SER A 502 -13.19 -18.73 -48.44
C SER A 502 -12.32 -18.45 -49.65
#